data_AF-A0A533Y1R9-F1
#
_entry.id   AF-A0A533Y1R9-F1
#
_cell.length_a   1.000
_cell.length_b   1.000
_cell.length_c   1.000
_cell.angle_alpha   90.00
_cell.angle_beta   90.00
_cell.angle_gamma   90.00
#
_symmetry.space_group_name_H-M   'P 1'
#
loop_
_entity.id
_entity.type
_entity.pdbx_description
1 polymer ?
#
loop_
_entity_poly.entity_id
_entity_poly.type
_entity_poly.pdbx_seq_one_letter_code
_entity_poly.pdbx_strand_id
1 'polypeptide(L)'
;MIRGLSQIVPNVVVGIGLAMGFLIVQPVSAEEKVAATAPPVSTLQSVSVSAPMVKGGLPIDDPTAAVWNSATLARFPMSPQVHWPTRILDATVKDLNVRALHDGTNVAILLEYVDPTEDPDDAAAIEFMVGDKKAHFAHGQPMAQVEGGPVNIWYWKNKDNKGVDMNAKGFGTL
;
A
#
# COMPACT_ATOMS: atom_id res chain seq x y z
N MET A 1 29.03 60.96 -12.01
CA MET A 1 28.80 60.51 -10.62
C MET A 1 27.81 61.51 -10.00
N ILE A 2 26.52 61.21 -10.05
CA ILE A 2 25.41 62.12 -9.69
C ILE A 2 24.44 61.37 -8.77
N ARG A 3 24.22 61.97 -7.59
CA ARG A 3 23.02 62.12 -6.74
C ARG A 3 21.93 61.03 -6.72
N GLY A 4 21.37 60.81 -5.52
CA GLY A 4 19.91 60.67 -5.38
C GLY A 4 19.41 59.98 -4.11
N LEU A 5 18.75 60.75 -3.25
CA LEU A 5 18.07 60.40 -2.00
C LEU A 5 16.78 59.55 -2.16
N SER A 6 16.35 59.01 -1.00
CA SER A 6 14.96 58.84 -0.50
C SER A 6 14.13 57.65 -1.04
N GLN A 7 13.85 56.67 -0.18
CA GLN A 7 12.72 56.55 0.78
C GLN A 7 11.43 55.98 0.16
N ILE A 8 10.87 54.95 0.80
CA ILE A 8 9.48 54.83 1.29
C ILE A 8 9.38 53.54 2.15
N VAL A 9 9.01 53.73 3.42
CA VAL A 9 8.55 52.76 4.43
C VAL A 9 6.99 52.71 4.34
N PRO A 10 6.18 52.06 5.22
CA PRO A 10 6.35 50.96 6.18
C PRO A 10 5.19 49.92 6.05
N ASN A 11 5.08 48.81 6.78
CA ASN A 11 4.62 48.75 8.18
C ASN A 11 4.65 47.31 8.70
N VAL A 12 5.37 47.10 9.81
CA VAL A 12 4.98 46.15 10.85
C VAL A 12 5.07 46.94 12.17
N VAL A 13 3.93 47.08 12.83
CA VAL A 13 3.84 47.67 14.17
C VAL A 13 4.09 46.55 15.17
N VAL A 14 5.13 46.69 15.99
CA VAL A 14 5.33 45.91 17.22
C VAL A 14 5.09 46.85 18.38
N GLY A 15 4.09 46.54 19.21
CA GLY A 15 3.82 47.18 20.48
C GLY A 15 4.18 46.24 21.63
N ILE A 16 4.96 46.74 22.59
CA ILE A 16 5.34 46.09 23.84
C ILE A 16 4.34 46.47 24.95
N GLY A 17 3.90 45.48 25.72
CA GLY A 17 3.63 45.57 27.17
C GLY A 17 2.28 46.12 27.66
N LEU A 18 1.51 45.29 28.37
CA LEU A 18 1.20 45.46 29.80
C LEU A 18 0.42 44.23 30.30
N ALA A 19 0.86 43.65 31.42
CA ALA A 19 0.09 42.65 32.15
C ALA A 19 -1.07 43.34 32.88
N MET A 20 -2.30 42.89 32.62
CA MET A 20 -3.41 42.96 33.58
C MET A 20 -4.14 41.63 33.51
N GLY A 21 -4.12 40.91 34.62
CA GLY A 21 -4.81 39.65 34.77
C GLY A 21 -6.32 39.84 34.73
N PHE A 22 -6.98 38.99 33.95
CA PHE A 22 -8.34 38.57 34.25
C PHE A 22 -8.32 37.05 34.37
N LEU A 23 -8.44 36.59 35.61
CA LEU A 23 -8.70 35.20 35.93
C LEU A 23 -10.18 34.94 35.62
N ILE A 24 -10.46 34.38 34.44
CA ILE A 24 -11.80 33.87 34.14
C ILE A 24 -11.81 32.40 34.54
N VAL A 25 -12.32 32.11 35.73
CA VAL A 25 -12.65 30.74 36.14
C VAL A 25 -13.90 30.34 35.37
N GLN A 26 -13.75 29.50 34.34
CA GLN A 26 -14.89 28.83 33.72
C GLN A 26 -15.15 27.50 34.45
N PRO A 27 -16.43 27.17 34.76
CA PRO A 27 -16.75 25.91 35.39
C PRO A 27 -16.57 24.76 34.39
N VAL A 28 -15.77 23.77 34.79
CA VAL A 28 -15.67 22.47 34.14
C VAL A 28 -17.02 21.78 34.28
N SER A 29 -17.74 21.59 33.19
CA SER A 29 -18.74 20.51 33.07
C SER A 29 -19.21 20.33 31.62
N ALA A 30 -18.48 19.50 30.87
CA ALA A 30 -19.04 18.55 29.91
C ALA A 30 -17.88 17.74 29.32
N GLU A 31 -17.77 16.47 29.73
CA GLU A 31 -17.01 15.47 28.97
C GLU A 31 -17.64 15.34 27.58
N GLU A 32 -17.07 16.05 26.62
CA GLU A 32 -17.27 15.73 25.21
C GLU A 32 -16.54 14.41 24.96
N LYS A 33 -17.30 13.32 25.04
CA LYS A 33 -16.89 12.01 24.56
C LYS A 33 -16.49 12.17 23.09
N VAL A 34 -15.20 12.33 22.85
CA VAL A 34 -14.61 12.27 21.51
C VAL A 34 -14.99 10.91 20.96
N ALA A 35 -16.02 10.89 20.12
CA ALA A 35 -16.34 9.73 19.32
C ALA A 35 -15.12 9.50 18.46
N ALA A 36 -14.40 8.42 18.73
CA ALA A 36 -13.37 7.91 17.82
C ALA A 36 -14.08 7.68 16.48
N THR A 37 -13.93 8.62 15.56
CA THR A 37 -14.27 8.41 14.16
C THR A 37 -13.35 7.30 13.71
N ALA A 38 -13.88 6.08 13.64
CA ALA A 38 -13.23 5.03 12.89
C ALA A 38 -12.85 5.60 11.52
N PRO A 39 -11.63 5.36 11.01
CA PRO A 39 -11.28 5.80 9.67
C PRO A 39 -12.37 5.30 8.70
N PRO A 40 -12.74 6.10 7.68
CA PRO A 40 -13.77 5.69 6.73
C PRO A 40 -13.40 4.32 6.19
N VAL A 41 -14.28 3.34 6.44
CA VAL A 41 -14.16 2.01 5.86
C VAL A 41 -14.30 2.20 4.36
N SER A 42 -13.16 2.28 3.67
CA SER A 42 -13.12 2.41 2.23
C SER A 42 -13.74 1.16 1.61
N THR A 43 -14.88 1.31 0.92
CA THR A 43 -15.54 0.21 0.20
C THR A 43 -14.83 -0.15 -1.10
N LEU A 44 -13.58 0.30 -1.28
CA LEU A 44 -12.74 -0.06 -2.41
C LEU A 44 -12.33 -1.53 -2.26
N GLN A 45 -13.17 -2.43 -2.77
CA GLN A 45 -12.77 -3.80 -3.08
C GLN A 45 -12.58 -3.88 -4.59
N SER A 46 -11.43 -4.37 -5.02
CA SER A 46 -11.08 -4.49 -6.43
C SER A 46 -11.15 -5.93 -6.88
N VAL A 47 -11.55 -6.13 -8.13
CA VAL A 47 -11.57 -7.45 -8.79
C VAL A 47 -10.43 -7.64 -9.78
N SER A 48 -9.64 -6.59 -10.02
CA SER A 48 -8.52 -6.59 -10.96
C SER A 48 -7.52 -5.49 -10.63
N VAL A 49 -6.30 -5.64 -11.16
CA VAL A 49 -5.25 -4.62 -11.16
C VAL A 49 -5.04 -4.16 -12.59
N SER A 50 -5.05 -2.85 -12.83
CA SER A 50 -4.70 -2.26 -14.12
C SER A 50 -3.30 -1.68 -14.04
N ALA A 51 -2.45 -2.02 -15.01
CA ALA A 51 -1.16 -1.39 -15.20
C ALA A 51 -1.27 -0.42 -16.38
N PRO A 52 -1.35 0.90 -16.17
CA PRO A 52 -1.23 1.86 -17.27
C PRO A 52 0.22 1.97 -17.75
N MET A 53 0.37 2.33 -19.02
CA MET A 53 1.68 2.63 -19.59
C MET A 53 2.19 3.97 -19.07
N VAL A 54 3.45 4.02 -18.65
CA VAL A 54 4.16 5.26 -18.32
C VAL A 54 5.29 5.52 -19.29
N LYS A 55 5.56 6.81 -19.54
CA LYS A 55 6.72 7.24 -20.33
C LYS A 55 7.89 7.50 -19.38
N GLY A 56 9.05 6.92 -19.67
CA GLY A 56 10.19 6.89 -18.76
C GLY A 56 10.36 5.50 -18.13
N GLY A 57 11.42 5.30 -17.35
CA GLY A 57 11.66 4.03 -16.65
C GLY A 57 10.64 3.78 -15.53
N LEU A 58 10.50 2.51 -15.14
CA LEU A 58 9.67 2.12 -13.99
C LEU A 58 10.38 2.47 -12.66
N PRO A 59 9.64 2.93 -11.63
CA PRO A 59 10.21 3.34 -10.34
C PRO A 59 10.53 2.12 -9.44
N ILE A 60 11.36 1.20 -9.91
CA ILE A 60 11.61 -0.09 -9.23
C ILE A 60 12.39 0.05 -7.91
N ASP A 61 13.17 1.13 -7.76
CA ASP A 61 13.99 1.39 -6.58
C ASP A 61 13.37 2.43 -5.62
N ASP A 62 12.23 3.02 -5.98
CA ASP A 62 11.53 4.03 -5.18
C ASP A 62 10.03 3.71 -5.07
N PRO A 63 9.61 2.97 -4.00
CA PRO A 63 8.20 2.68 -3.78
C PRO A 63 7.37 3.92 -3.42
N THR A 64 8.01 5.06 -3.13
CA THR A 64 7.34 6.32 -2.78
C THR A 64 7.22 7.28 -3.98
N ALA A 65 7.71 6.88 -5.15
CA ALA A 65 7.71 7.70 -6.35
C ALA A 65 6.30 8.17 -6.72
N ALA A 66 6.15 9.48 -6.98
CA ALA A 66 4.85 10.09 -7.27
C ALA A 66 4.14 9.49 -8.49
N VAL A 67 4.88 8.87 -9.43
CA VAL A 67 4.32 8.23 -10.62
C VAL A 67 3.35 7.08 -10.28
N TRP A 68 3.49 6.43 -9.12
CA TRP A 68 2.55 5.41 -8.66
C TRP A 68 1.11 5.94 -8.52
N ASN A 69 0.94 7.24 -8.26
CA ASN A 69 -0.37 7.88 -8.17
C ASN A 69 -1.12 7.93 -9.52
N SER A 70 -0.44 7.68 -10.63
CA SER A 70 -1.08 7.58 -11.96
C SER A 70 -1.81 6.24 -12.19
N ALA A 71 -1.46 5.20 -11.44
CA ALA A 71 -2.18 3.92 -11.45
C ALA A 71 -3.43 3.99 -10.57
N THR A 72 -4.45 3.20 -10.90
CA THR A 72 -5.59 3.02 -9.98
C THR A 72 -5.15 2.13 -8.82
N LEU A 73 -5.44 2.56 -7.59
CA LEU A 73 -5.25 1.72 -6.41
C LEU A 73 -6.26 0.57 -6.44
N ALA A 74 -5.77 -0.66 -6.50
CA ALA A 74 -6.57 -1.85 -6.28
C ALA A 74 -6.39 -2.33 -4.85
N ARG A 75 -7.48 -2.64 -4.15
CA ARG A 75 -7.42 -3.15 -2.77
C ARG A 75 -8.10 -4.51 -2.65
N PHE A 76 -7.40 -5.44 -2.02
CA PHE A 76 -7.82 -6.82 -1.86
C PHE A 76 -7.86 -7.18 -0.37
N PRO A 77 -9.05 -7.48 0.18
CA PRO A 77 -9.16 -8.07 1.51
C PRO A 77 -8.50 -9.45 1.51
N MET A 78 -7.62 -9.69 2.48
CA MET A 78 -6.88 -10.94 2.61
C MET A 78 -7.65 -11.93 3.48
N SER A 79 -7.59 -13.20 3.09
CA SER A 79 -8.22 -14.31 3.82
C SER A 79 -7.16 -15.30 4.31
N PRO A 80 -7.39 -15.95 5.45
CA PRO A 80 -6.52 -17.02 5.94
C PRO A 80 -6.38 -18.16 4.93
N GLN A 81 -5.21 -18.81 4.90
CA GLN A 81 -5.02 -20.03 4.13
C GLN A 81 -5.65 -21.23 4.86
N VAL A 82 -6.62 -21.88 4.23
CA VAL A 82 -7.44 -22.94 4.86
C VAL A 82 -7.05 -24.37 4.47
N HIS A 83 -6.16 -24.55 3.49
CA HIS A 83 -5.85 -25.87 2.90
C HIS A 83 -4.52 -26.50 3.37
N TRP A 84 -3.76 -25.84 4.26
CA TRP A 84 -2.52 -26.39 4.81
C TRP A 84 -2.77 -27.09 6.16
N PRO A 85 -2.03 -28.18 6.51
CA PRO A 85 -2.23 -28.87 7.79
C PRO A 85 -2.05 -27.95 9.01
N THR A 86 -1.03 -27.09 8.97
CA THR A 86 -0.87 -25.98 9.92
C THR A 86 -1.70 -24.81 9.40
N ARG A 87 -2.88 -24.63 9.99
CA ARG A 87 -3.81 -23.58 9.56
C ARG A 87 -3.48 -22.26 10.21
N ILE A 88 -3.41 -21.21 9.39
CA ILE A 88 -3.52 -19.83 9.85
C ILE A 88 -5.02 -19.54 9.85
N LEU A 89 -5.61 -19.33 11.03
CA LEU A 89 -7.07 -19.12 11.14
C LEU A 89 -7.46 -17.64 11.02
N ASP A 90 -6.51 -16.75 11.20
CA ASP A 90 -6.69 -15.31 11.03
C ASP A 90 -5.49 -14.74 10.27
N ALA A 91 -5.74 -13.99 9.20
CA ALA A 91 -4.68 -13.39 8.40
C ALA A 91 -4.12 -12.17 9.16
N THR A 92 -2.81 -12.11 9.41
CA THR A 92 -2.19 -10.95 10.08
C THR A 92 -2.37 -9.68 9.24
N VAL A 93 -2.03 -9.76 7.95
CA VAL A 93 -2.34 -8.72 6.97
C VAL A 93 -3.82 -8.82 6.58
N LYS A 94 -4.59 -7.76 6.80
CA LYS A 94 -6.03 -7.73 6.51
C LYS A 94 -6.37 -7.27 5.10
N ASP A 95 -5.55 -6.39 4.54
CA ASP A 95 -5.75 -5.81 3.22
C ASP A 95 -4.41 -5.64 2.51
N LEU A 96 -4.41 -5.94 1.21
CA LEU A 96 -3.30 -5.69 0.31
C LEU A 96 -3.72 -4.61 -0.69
N ASN A 97 -2.98 -3.50 -0.68
CA ASN A 97 -3.06 -2.42 -1.65
C ASN A 97 -2.09 -2.72 -2.80
N VAL A 98 -2.55 -2.60 -4.04
CA VAL A 98 -1.79 -2.94 -5.23
C VAL A 98 -1.91 -1.84 -6.26
N ARG A 99 -0.77 -1.42 -6.79
CA ARG A 99 -0.67 -0.59 -7.99
C ARG A 99 0.27 -1.28 -8.97
N ALA A 100 0.04 -1.10 -10.26
CA ALA A 100 0.94 -1.62 -11.28
C ALA A 100 1.19 -0.57 -12.35
N LEU A 101 2.35 -0.63 -13.00
CA LEU A 101 2.75 0.21 -14.12
C LEU A 101 3.49 -0.64 -15.14
N HIS A 102 3.48 -0.25 -16.41
CA HIS A 102 4.35 -0.85 -17.42
C HIS A 102 4.98 0.20 -18.33
N ASP A 103 6.13 -0.12 -18.93
CA ASP A 103 6.81 0.74 -19.92
C ASP A 103 6.66 0.21 -21.36
N GLY A 104 5.90 -0.88 -21.52
CA GLY A 104 5.70 -1.59 -22.80
C GLY A 104 6.64 -2.76 -23.02
N THR A 105 7.67 -2.90 -22.18
CA THR A 105 8.61 -4.04 -22.14
C THR A 105 8.56 -4.75 -20.79
N ASN A 106 8.51 -3.99 -19.71
CA ASN A 106 8.52 -4.44 -18.33
C ASN A 106 7.23 -4.05 -17.63
N VAL A 107 6.89 -4.77 -16.57
CA VAL A 107 5.82 -4.44 -15.62
C VAL A 107 6.41 -4.35 -14.22
N ALA A 108 5.98 -3.34 -13.46
CA ALA A 108 6.30 -3.19 -12.04
C ALA A 108 5.00 -3.21 -11.25
N ILE A 109 5.02 -3.89 -10.10
CA ILE A 109 3.88 -4.03 -9.21
C ILE A 109 4.31 -3.57 -7.82
N LEU A 110 3.62 -2.57 -7.30
CA LEU A 110 3.76 -2.07 -5.94
C LEU A 110 2.75 -2.78 -5.06
N LEU A 111 3.24 -3.42 -4.00
CA LEU A 111 2.44 -4.06 -2.97
C LEU A 111 2.62 -3.28 -1.67
N GLU A 112 1.50 -2.86 -1.09
CA GLU A 112 1.47 -2.12 0.17
C GLU A 112 0.53 -2.82 1.14
N TYR A 113 0.97 -3.04 2.37
CA TYR A 113 0.16 -3.64 3.42
C TYR A 113 0.54 -3.05 4.78
N VAL A 114 -0.40 -3.09 5.71
CA VAL A 114 -0.10 -2.79 7.11
C VAL A 114 0.40 -4.07 7.76
N ASP A 115 1.62 -4.00 8.27
CA ASP A 115 2.22 -5.09 9.02
C ASP A 115 2.42 -4.66 10.48
N PRO A 116 1.71 -5.28 11.43
CA PRO A 116 1.88 -4.96 12.85
C PRO A 116 3.12 -5.60 13.48
N THR A 117 3.78 -6.55 12.80
CA THR A 117 4.91 -7.30 13.37
C THR A 117 6.27 -6.84 12.87
N GLU A 118 6.37 -6.39 11.61
CA GLU A 118 7.60 -5.96 10.92
C GLU A 118 8.76 -6.92 11.20
N ASP A 119 8.68 -8.13 10.64
CA ASP A 119 9.61 -9.22 10.95
C ASP A 119 10.43 -9.70 9.73
N PRO A 120 11.63 -10.27 9.95
CA PRO A 120 12.49 -10.70 8.84
C PRO A 120 11.87 -11.78 7.95
N ASP A 121 10.87 -12.49 8.44
CA ASP A 121 10.15 -13.51 7.70
C ASP A 121 8.93 -12.98 6.93
N ASP A 122 8.71 -11.67 6.89
CA ASP A 122 7.74 -11.05 6.00
C ASP A 122 7.99 -11.43 4.54
N ALA A 123 6.89 -11.70 3.84
CA ALA A 123 6.92 -12.14 2.47
C ALA A 123 5.66 -11.69 1.72
N ALA A 124 5.81 -11.52 0.41
CA ALA A 124 4.70 -11.24 -0.49
C ALA A 124 4.82 -12.09 -1.75
N ALA A 125 3.68 -12.47 -2.32
CA ALA A 125 3.63 -13.28 -3.53
C ALA A 125 2.57 -12.78 -4.50
N ILE A 126 2.88 -12.85 -5.79
CA ILE A 126 1.92 -12.64 -6.88
C ILE A 126 1.93 -13.88 -7.76
N GLU A 127 0.76 -14.48 -7.97
CA GLU A 127 0.60 -15.67 -8.79
C GLU A 127 -0.08 -15.32 -10.12
N PHE A 128 0.53 -15.79 -11.21
CA PHE A 128 0.02 -15.66 -12.56
C PHE A 128 -0.36 -17.05 -13.08
N MET A 129 -1.58 -17.17 -13.59
CA MET A 129 -1.92 -18.32 -14.41
C MET A 129 -1.07 -18.28 -15.68
N VAL A 130 -0.43 -19.41 -16.03
CA VAL A 130 0.31 -19.52 -17.29
C VAL A 130 -0.25 -20.65 -18.16
N GLY A 131 -0.18 -20.48 -19.47
CA GLY A 131 -0.79 -21.38 -20.45
C GLY A 131 -2.31 -21.22 -20.58
N ASP A 132 -2.95 -22.23 -21.19
CA ASP A 132 -4.33 -22.10 -21.68
C ASP A 132 -5.39 -22.60 -20.68
N LYS A 133 -4.96 -23.24 -19.58
CA LYS A 133 -5.85 -23.84 -18.59
C LYS A 133 -6.14 -22.85 -17.48
N LYS A 134 -7.37 -22.93 -16.94
CA LYS A 134 -7.72 -22.20 -15.73
C LYS A 134 -7.00 -22.83 -14.54
N ALA A 135 -5.94 -22.17 -14.08
CA ALA A 135 -5.41 -22.37 -12.74
C ALA A 135 -6.19 -21.48 -11.76
N HIS A 136 -6.27 -21.89 -10.50
CA HIS A 136 -6.97 -21.15 -9.46
C HIS A 136 -6.06 -20.99 -8.24
N PHE A 137 -6.59 -20.31 -7.21
CA PHE A 137 -5.93 -20.12 -5.93
C PHE A 137 -5.32 -21.44 -5.42
N ALA A 138 -4.12 -21.36 -4.83
CA ALA A 138 -3.34 -22.48 -4.36
C ALA A 138 -2.48 -23.21 -5.41
N HIS A 139 -1.62 -22.42 -6.08
CA HIS A 139 -0.54 -22.92 -6.93
C HIS A 139 -1.02 -23.69 -8.17
N GLY A 140 -2.26 -23.44 -8.62
CA GLY A 140 -2.84 -24.13 -9.78
C GLY A 140 -3.20 -25.60 -9.55
N GLN A 141 -3.42 -26.00 -8.30
CA GLN A 141 -3.89 -27.34 -7.91
C GLN A 141 -5.11 -27.79 -8.73
N PRO A 142 -5.29 -29.09 -9.04
CA PRO A 142 -6.58 -29.59 -9.54
C PRO A 142 -7.64 -29.65 -8.42
N MET A 143 -8.86 -29.16 -8.69
CA MET A 143 -10.02 -29.25 -7.79
C MET A 143 -11.23 -29.86 -8.53
N ALA A 144 -12.27 -30.23 -7.78
CA ALA A 144 -13.44 -30.92 -8.31
C ALA A 144 -14.08 -30.22 -9.53
N GLN A 145 -14.06 -28.88 -9.61
CA GLN A 145 -14.61 -28.11 -10.73
C GLN A 145 -13.56 -27.38 -11.57
N VAL A 146 -12.27 -27.52 -11.26
CA VAL A 146 -11.19 -26.80 -11.95
C VAL A 146 -10.05 -27.76 -12.24
N GLU A 147 -9.73 -27.94 -13.52
CA GLU A 147 -8.67 -28.84 -13.97
C GLU A 147 -7.31 -28.53 -13.31
N GLY A 148 -7.06 -27.26 -13.00
CA GLY A 148 -5.76 -26.77 -12.56
C GLY A 148 -4.84 -26.50 -13.74
N GLY A 149 -3.61 -26.08 -13.45
CA GLY A 149 -2.67 -25.68 -14.48
C GLY A 149 -1.36 -25.19 -13.91
N PRO A 150 -0.34 -25.00 -14.76
CA PRO A 150 0.88 -24.35 -14.33
C PRO A 150 0.62 -22.90 -13.95
N VAL A 151 1.33 -22.43 -12.93
CA VAL A 151 1.36 -21.03 -12.50
C VAL A 151 2.80 -20.56 -12.42
N ASN A 152 3.00 -19.26 -12.64
CA ASN A 152 4.22 -18.55 -12.29
C ASN A 152 3.98 -17.73 -11.04
N ILE A 153 4.95 -17.70 -10.13
CA ILE A 153 4.84 -16.98 -8.86
C ILE A 153 6.06 -16.09 -8.70
N TRP A 154 5.81 -14.79 -8.52
CA TRP A 154 6.83 -13.87 -8.07
C TRP A 154 6.77 -13.80 -6.56
N TYR A 155 7.82 -14.26 -5.89
CA TYR A 155 7.90 -14.33 -4.44
C TYR A 155 9.01 -13.42 -3.93
N TRP A 156 8.67 -12.53 -3.01
CA TRP A 156 9.63 -11.67 -2.32
C TRP A 156 9.71 -12.02 -0.83
N LYS A 157 10.92 -11.93 -0.28
CA LYS A 157 11.20 -12.20 1.13
C LYS A 157 12.02 -11.06 1.75
N ASN A 158 11.58 -10.56 2.90
CA ASN A 158 12.18 -9.41 3.60
C ASN A 158 13.64 -9.66 3.99
N LYS A 159 13.94 -10.73 4.73
CA LYS A 159 15.32 -11.04 5.15
C LYS A 159 16.33 -11.17 4.00
N ASP A 160 15.87 -11.58 2.82
CA ASP A 160 16.74 -11.76 1.65
C ASP A 160 16.80 -10.50 0.78
N ASN A 161 15.88 -9.55 1.01
CA ASN A 161 15.64 -8.36 0.20
C ASN A 161 15.67 -8.65 -1.31
N LYS A 162 15.03 -9.76 -1.72
CA LYS A 162 15.05 -10.22 -3.11
C LYS A 162 13.72 -10.84 -3.51
N GLY A 163 13.38 -10.65 -4.78
CA GLY A 163 12.35 -11.42 -5.48
C GLY A 163 12.96 -12.66 -6.14
N VAL A 164 12.20 -13.74 -6.22
CA VAL A 164 12.51 -14.93 -7.00
C VAL A 164 11.33 -15.28 -7.91
N ASP A 165 11.65 -15.77 -9.10
CA ASP A 165 10.70 -16.36 -10.04
C ASP A 165 10.57 -17.86 -9.74
N MET A 166 9.36 -18.28 -9.41
CA MET A 166 9.01 -19.64 -9.07
C MET A 166 7.91 -20.15 -10.00
N ASN A 167 7.81 -21.46 -10.16
CA ASN A 167 6.76 -22.08 -10.95
C ASN A 167 6.17 -23.23 -10.14
N ALA A 168 4.86 -23.44 -10.29
CA ALA A 168 4.16 -24.53 -9.63
C ALA A 168 3.07 -25.12 -10.51
N LYS A 169 2.63 -26.32 -10.16
CA LYS A 169 1.51 -27.04 -10.74
C LYS A 169 0.84 -27.89 -9.65
N GLY A 170 0.31 -27.21 -8.65
CA GLY A 170 -0.32 -27.77 -7.46
C GLY A 170 0.56 -27.72 -6.21
N PHE A 171 0.02 -28.18 -5.09
CA PHE A 171 0.74 -28.20 -3.82
C PHE A 171 1.96 -29.13 -3.87
N GLY A 172 3.04 -28.73 -3.19
CA GLY A 172 4.27 -29.53 -3.13
C GLY A 172 5.10 -29.56 -4.41
N THR A 173 4.83 -28.65 -5.35
CA THR A 173 5.54 -28.55 -6.63
C THR A 173 6.38 -27.29 -6.80
N LEU A 174 6.48 -26.48 -5.74
CA LEU A 174 7.42 -25.37 -5.63
C LEU A 174 8.86 -25.86 -5.44
#